data_AF-A0A3N5P716-F1
#
_entry.id   AF-A0A3N5P716-F1
#
_cell.length_a   1.000
_cell.length_b   1.000
_cell.length_c   1.000
_cell.angle_alpha   90.00
_cell.angle_beta   90.00
_cell.angle_gamma   90.00
#
_symmetry.space_group_name_H-M   'P 1'
#
loop_
_entity.id
_entity.type
_entity.pdbx_description
1 polymer ?
#
loop_
_entity_poly.entity_id
_entity_poly.type
_entity_poly.pdbx_seq_one_letter_code
_entity_poly.pdbx_strand_id
1 'polypeptide(L)'
;MFDQLTARLTEAIQRVTGRGRITEENVRDTVRTIRMALLEADVALPVAKALVERVRDRALGEEVARSLNPGQAFVKIVHDEL
;
A
#
# COMPACT_ATOMS: atom_id res chain seq x y z
N MET A 1 11.92 -16.51 0.97
CA MET A 1 12.29 -15.12 0.61
C MET A 1 11.04 -14.31 0.29
N PHE A 2 10.14 -14.79 -0.57
CA PHE A 2 8.82 -14.18 -0.81
C PHE A 2 7.92 -14.14 0.44
N ASP A 3 8.02 -15.12 1.35
CA ASP A 3 7.17 -15.18 2.55
C ASP A 3 7.37 -14.02 3.53
N GLN A 4 8.60 -13.50 3.65
CA GLN A 4 8.88 -12.33 4.50
C GLN A 4 8.27 -11.05 3.93
N LEU A 5 8.29 -10.91 2.60
CA LEU A 5 7.64 -9.80 1.91
C LEU A 5 6.12 -9.88 2.07
N THR A 6 5.54 -11.05 1.85
CA THR A 6 4.09 -11.31 2.02
C THR A 6 3.64 -11.03 3.45
N ALA A 7 4.41 -11.44 4.46
CA ALA A 7 4.08 -11.18 5.86
C ALA A 7 4.08 -9.69 6.20
N ARG A 8 5.11 -8.94 5.78
CA ARG A 8 5.19 -7.48 6.02
C ARG A 8 4.10 -6.70 5.28
N LEU A 9 3.78 -7.10 4.05
CA LEU A 9 2.66 -6.53 3.29
C LEU A 9 1.33 -6.78 3.99
N THR A 10 1.09 -8.01 4.44
CA THR A 10 -0.15 -8.39 5.14
C THR A 10 -0.33 -7.58 6.43
N GLU A 11 0.74 -7.38 7.21
CA GLU A 11 0.68 -6.59 8.44
C GLU A 11 0.42 -5.11 8.17
N ALA A 12 1.08 -4.53 7.17
CA ALA A 12 0.86 -3.14 6.75
C ALA A 12 -0.58 -2.92 6.27
N ILE A 13 -1.10 -3.88 5.51
CA ILE A 13 -2.48 -3.92 5.02
C ILE A 13 -3.49 -3.98 6.18
N GLN A 14 -3.26 -4.85 7.16
CA GLN A 14 -4.16 -5.02 8.30
C GLN A 14 -4.32 -3.73 9.13
N ARG A 15 -3.23 -2.97 9.30
CA ARG A 15 -3.25 -1.67 10.00
C ARG A 15 -4.14 -0.64 9.30
N VAL A 16 -4.29 -0.74 7.99
CA VAL A 16 -5.13 0.14 7.18
C VAL A 16 -6.59 -0.32 7.16
N THR A 17 -6.83 -1.62 7.00
CA THR A 17 -8.19 -2.19 6.97
C THR A 17 -8.91 -2.11 8.31
N GLY A 18 -8.19 -2.16 9.44
CA GLY A 18 -8.80 -2.17 10.78
C GLY A 18 -9.43 -0.85 11.22
N ARG A 19 -9.19 0.27 10.50
CA ARG A 19 -9.64 1.61 10.92
C ARG A 19 -10.94 2.08 10.27
N GLY A 20 -11.56 1.29 9.38
CA GLY A 20 -12.85 1.60 8.73
C GLY A 20 -12.84 2.79 7.74
N ARG A 21 -11.85 3.67 7.80
CA ARG A 21 -11.63 4.78 6.88
C ARG A 21 -10.17 4.90 6.47
N ILE A 22 -9.97 5.15 5.19
CA ILE A 22 -8.68 5.55 4.62
C ILE A 22 -8.58 7.06 4.81
N THR A 23 -7.56 7.52 5.53
CA THR A 23 -7.20 8.93 5.66
C THR A 23 -5.87 9.16 4.95
N GLU A 24 -5.62 10.40 4.54
CA GLU A 24 -4.37 10.76 3.87
C GLU A 24 -3.13 10.42 4.72
N GLU A 25 -3.24 10.60 6.05
CA GLU A 25 -2.20 10.22 7.02
C GLU A 25 -1.91 8.72 6.98
N ASN A 26 -2.94 7.87 7.06
CA ASN A 26 -2.80 6.42 7.03
C ASN A 26 -2.19 5.94 5.69
N VAL A 27 -2.59 6.54 4.57
CA VAL A 27 -2.01 6.23 3.25
C VAL A 27 -0.53 6.58 3.24
N ARG A 28 -0.16 7.76 3.74
CA ARG A 28 1.22 8.25 3.75
C ARG A 28 2.14 7.34 4.56
N ASP A 29 1.70 6.90 5.74
CA ASP A 29 2.44 5.97 6.59
C ASP A 29 2.60 4.59 5.96
N THR A 30 1.54 4.10 5.30
CA THR A 30 1.55 2.79 4.66
C THR A 30 2.45 2.77 3.45
N VAL A 31 2.35 3.78 2.59
CA VAL A 31 3.20 3.95 1.41
C VAL A 31 4.68 4.06 1.80
N ARG A 32 4.99 4.70 2.94
CA ARG A 32 6.35 4.75 3.48
C ARG A 32 6.84 3.36 3.88
N THR A 33 5.99 2.57 4.55
CA THR A 33 6.29 1.18 4.93
C THR A 33 6.55 0.31 3.70
N ILE A 34 5.69 0.40 2.68
CA ILE A 34 5.84 -0.34 1.41
C ILE A 34 7.17 0.03 0.75
N ARG A 35 7.52 1.33 0.70
CA ARG A 35 8.81 1.77 0.15
C ARG A 35 10.00 1.14 0.87
N MET A 36 9.98 1.08 2.20
CA MET A 36 11.06 0.46 2.97
C MET A 36 11.15 -1.04 2.68
N ALA A 37 10.02 -1.76 2.64
CA ALA A 37 9.98 -3.19 2.33
C ALA A 37 10.52 -3.50 0.92
N LEU A 38 10.25 -2.65 -0.07
CA LEU A 38 10.79 -2.80 -1.44
C LEU A 38 12.31 -2.62 -1.47
N LEU A 39 12.84 -1.64 -0.73
CA LEU A 39 14.28 -1.40 -0.66
C LEU A 39 15.01 -2.53 0.10
N GLU A 40 14.39 -3.08 1.14
CA GLU A 40 14.91 -4.27 1.85
C GLU A 40 14.92 -5.53 0.98
N ALA A 41 14.07 -5.58 -0.05
CA ALA A 41 13.98 -6.68 -1.01
C ALA A 41 14.87 -6.48 -2.25
N ASP A 42 15.86 -5.59 -2.18
CA ASP A 42 16.77 -5.24 -3.29
C ASP A 42 16.07 -4.72 -4.57
N VAL A 43 14.89 -4.11 -4.43
CA VAL A 43 14.22 -3.45 -5.56
C VAL A 43 14.90 -2.11 -5.87
N ALA A 44 15.19 -1.87 -7.14
CA ALA A 44 15.81 -0.63 -7.59
C ALA A 44 14.97 0.61 -7.19
N LEU A 45 15.64 1.65 -6.67
CA LEU A 45 15.00 2.87 -6.19
C LEU A 45 14.02 3.52 -7.20
N PRO A 46 14.31 3.59 -8.52
CA PRO A 46 13.37 4.15 -9.50
C PRO A 46 12.08 3.34 -9.59
N VAL A 47 12.17 2.01 -9.51
CA VAL A 47 11.03 1.09 -9.57
C VAL A 47 10.19 1.22 -8.32
N ALA A 48 10.83 1.20 -7.15
CA ALA A 48 10.15 1.35 -5.86
C ALA A 48 9.42 2.70 -5.76
N LYS A 49 10.05 3.77 -6.23
CA LYS A 49 9.45 5.11 -6.25
C LYS A 49 8.24 5.19 -7.18
N ALA A 50 8.35 4.66 -8.39
CA ALA A 50 7.25 4.66 -9.35
C ALA A 50 6.04 3.84 -8.85
N LEU A 51 6.27 2.68 -8.24
CA LEU A 51 5.21 1.86 -7.65
C LEU A 51 4.48 2.61 -6.51
N VAL A 52 5.25 3.20 -5.60
CA VAL A 52 4.74 3.97 -4.46
C VAL A 52 3.90 5.17 -4.90
N GLU A 53 4.32 5.88 -5.94
CA GLU A 53 3.55 7.01 -6.49
C GLU A 53 2.22 6.56 -7.07
N ARG A 54 2.20 5.47 -7.87
CA ARG A 54 0.95 4.92 -8.42
C ARG A 54 -0.02 4.47 -7.33
N VAL A 55 0.48 3.74 -6.32
CA VAL A 55 -0.33 3.29 -5.18
C VAL A 55 -0.92 4.48 -4.43
N ARG A 56 -0.13 5.54 -4.17
CA ARG A 56 -0.61 6.73 -3.47
C ARG A 56 -1.72 7.44 -4.27
N ASP A 57 -1.51 7.65 -5.56
CA ASP A 57 -2.44 8.41 -6.39
C ASP A 57 -3.77 7.66 -6.55
N ARG A 58 -3.74 6.32 -6.69
CA ARG A 58 -4.96 5.49 -6.69
C ARG A 58 -5.64 5.42 -5.31
N ALA A 59 -4.86 5.36 -4.23
CA ALA A 59 -5.37 5.31 -2.86
C ALA A 59 -6.08 6.60 -2.42
N LEU A 60 -5.65 7.75 -2.93
CA LEU A 60 -6.29 9.05 -2.69
C LEU A 60 -7.38 9.38 -3.73
N GLY A 61 -7.45 8.60 -4.81
CA GLY A 61 -8.46 8.74 -5.85
C GLY A 61 -9.86 8.35 -5.40
N GLU A 62 -10.86 8.65 -6.25
CA GLU A 62 -12.26 8.34 -5.98
C GLU A 62 -12.53 6.84 -5.80
N GLU A 63 -11.68 5.97 -6.34
CA GLU A 63 -11.81 4.52 -6.30
C GLU A 63 -11.86 3.99 -4.86
N VAL A 64 -11.04 4.55 -3.96
CA VAL A 64 -11.03 4.19 -2.54
C VAL A 64 -12.02 5.02 -1.74
N ALA A 65 -12.16 6.30 -2.05
CA ALA A 65 -13.06 7.21 -1.33
C ALA A 65 -14.54 6.84 -1.46
N ARG A 66 -14.94 6.25 -2.60
CA ARG A 66 -16.31 5.77 -2.86
C ARG A 66 -16.53 4.30 -2.49
N SER A 67 -15.48 3.60 -2.07
CA SER A 67 -15.58 2.18 -1.71
C SER A 67 -16.29 1.98 -0.37
N LEU A 68 -17.19 1.00 -0.32
CA LEU A 68 -17.84 0.54 0.92
C LEU A 68 -16.82 -0.08 1.90
N ASN A 69 -15.67 -0.55 1.39
CA ASN A 69 -14.58 -1.08 2.20
C ASN A 69 -13.24 -0.48 1.71
N PRO A 70 -12.87 0.72 2.20
CA PRO A 70 -11.69 1.46 1.75
C PRO A 70 -10.39 0.68 1.96
N GLY A 71 -10.32 -0.07 3.07
CA GLY A 71 -9.16 -0.91 3.38
C GLY A 71 -8.96 -2.00 2.34
N GLN A 72 -10.00 -2.76 2.02
CA GLN A 72 -9.92 -3.82 1.00
C GLN A 72 -9.64 -3.26 -0.41
N ALA A 73 -10.21 -2.10 -0.75
CA ALA A 73 -9.90 -1.42 -2.00
C ALA A 73 -8.41 -1.04 -2.08
N PHE A 74 -7.82 -0.55 -0.98
CA PHE A 74 -6.41 -0.25 -0.91
C PHE A 74 -5.52 -1.50 -1.09
N VAL A 75 -5.88 -2.62 -0.45
CA VAL A 75 -5.17 -3.91 -0.64
C VAL A 75 -5.16 -4.31 -2.09
N LYS A 76 -6.33 -4.23 -2.73
CA LYS A 76 -6.48 -4.57 -4.13
C LYS A 76 -5.60 -3.71 -5.02
N ILE A 77 -5.55 -2.40 -4.79
CA ILE A 77 -4.66 -1.48 -5.51
C ILE A 77 -3.19 -1.89 -5.36
N VAL A 78 -2.75 -2.20 -4.14
CA VAL A 78 -1.35 -2.63 -3.92
C VAL A 78 -1.04 -3.94 -4.64
N HIS A 79 -1.97 -4.89 -4.63
CA HIS A 79 -1.81 -6.15 -5.34
C HIS A 79 -1.84 -5.97 -6.87
N ASP A 80 -2.71 -5.11 -7.39
CA ASP A 80 -2.82 -4.84 -8.84
C ASP A 80 -1.55 -4.15 -9.40
N GLU A 81 -0.80 -3.44 -8.55
CA GLU A 81 0.42 -2.71 -8.94
C GLU A 81 1.71 -3.53 -8.83
N LEU A 82 1.69 -4.66 -8.12
CA LEU A 82 2.82 -5.61 -7.94
C LEU A 82 2.86 -6.64 -9.07
#